data_AF-A0A356WD04-F1
#
_entry.id   AF-A0A356WD04-F1
#
_cell.length_a   1.000
_cell.length_b   1.000
_cell.length_c   1.000
_cell.angle_alpha   90.00
_cell.angle_beta   90.00
_cell.angle_gamma   90.00
#
_symmetry.space_group_name_H-M   'P 1'
#
loop_
_entity.id
_entity.type
_entity.pdbx_description
1 polymer ?
#
loop_
_entity_poly.entity_id
_entity_poly.type
_entity_poly.pdbx_seq_one_letter_code
_entity_poly.pdbx_strand_id
1 'polypeptide(L)' 'MLSELGHECSALGVARMYSSIASTLIIDDVDANLKSEIEALGMRCVVTNTIMSELKISAALAQTALASLKIK' A
#
# COMPACT_ATOMS: atom_id res chain seq x y z
N MET A 1 -13.11 7.35 -11.26
CA MET A 1 -13.04 5.93 -10.81
C MET A 1 -13.30 5.76 -9.30
N LEU A 2 -12.45 6.12 -8.32
CA LEU A 2 -12.82 5.95 -6.89
C LEU A 2 -13.82 7.00 -6.39
N SER A 3 -13.53 8.27 -6.64
CA SER A 3 -14.37 9.41 -6.24
C SER A 3 -15.77 9.36 -6.86
N GLU A 4 -15.87 8.93 -8.12
CA GLU A 4 -17.14 8.72 -8.85
C GLU A 4 -18.02 7.64 -8.22
N LEU A 5 -17.42 6.69 -7.49
CA LEU A 5 -18.12 5.64 -6.75
C LEU A 5 -18.34 6.02 -5.28
N GLY A 6 -18.04 7.27 -4.88
CA GLY A 6 -18.22 7.76 -3.51
C GLY A 6 -17.12 7.35 -2.53
N HIS A 7 -15.99 6.85 -3.02
CA HIS A 7 -14.85 6.45 -2.18
C HIS A 7 -13.80 7.54 -2.07
N GLU A 8 -13.10 7.55 -0.93
CA GLU A 8 -11.90 8.37 -0.71
C GLU A 8 -10.80 7.94 -1.70
N CYS A 9 -10.33 8.88 -2.53
CA CYS A 9 -9.27 8.63 -3.51
C CYS A 9 -7.88 8.78 -2.87
N SER A 10 -7.58 7.92 -1.90
CA SER A 10 -6.31 7.90 -1.17
C SER A 10 -5.85 6.46 -0.91
N ALA A 11 -4.58 6.27 -0.55
CA ALA A 11 -4.07 4.97 -0.13
C ALA A 11 -4.82 4.43 1.10
N LEU A 12 -5.25 5.32 2.00
CA LEU A 12 -6.07 4.95 3.16
C LEU A 12 -7.48 4.49 2.74
N GLY A 13 -8.10 5.14 1.76
CA GLY A 13 -9.36 4.70 1.17
C GLY A 13 -9.26 3.28 0.59
N VAL A 14 -8.16 2.99 -0.12
CA VAL A 14 -7.84 1.65 -0.61
C VAL A 14 -7.65 0.66 0.55
N ALA A 15 -6.89 1.03 1.59
CA ALA A 15 -6.69 0.19 2.76
C ALA A 15 -8.00 -0.21 3.44
N ARG A 16 -8.95 0.74 3.61
CA ARG A 16 -10.27 0.44 4.18
C ARG A 16 -11.02 -0.62 3.37
N MET A 17 -11.02 -0.50 2.04
CA MET A 17 -11.69 -1.47 1.15
C MET A 17 -11.09 -2.88 1.26
N TYR A 18 -9.76 -2.99 1.39
CA TYR A 18 -9.06 -4.27 1.38
C TYR A 18 -8.75 -4.84 2.78
N SER A 19 -9.01 -4.10 3.86
CA SER A 19 -8.65 -4.45 5.24
C SER A 19 -9.14 -5.83 5.72
N SER A 20 -10.26 -6.32 5.17
CA SER A 20 -10.83 -7.62 5.54
C SER A 20 -10.10 -8.83 4.91
N ILE A 21 -9.31 -8.62 3.86
CA ILE A 21 -8.67 -9.70 3.09
C ILE A 21 -7.15 -9.55 2.94
N ALA A 22 -6.63 -8.33 2.96
CA ALA A 22 -5.22 -8.06 2.79
C ALA A 22 -4.52 -7.87 4.14
N SER A 23 -3.42 -8.60 4.37
CA SER A 23 -2.61 -8.45 5.57
C SER A 23 -1.56 -7.35 5.49
N THR A 24 -1.19 -6.94 4.27
CA THR A 24 -0.12 -5.98 4.00
C THR A 24 -0.56 -5.04 2.86
N LEU A 25 -0.25 -3.75 3.01
CA LEU A 25 -0.38 -2.76 1.95
C LEU A 25 0.96 -2.02 1.77
N ILE A 26 1.36 -1.82 0.52
CA ILE A 26 2.56 -1.07 0.14
C ILE A 26 2.09 0.24 -0.48
N ILE A 27 2.60 1.37 0.03
CA ILE A 27 2.23 2.71 -0.39
C ILE A 27 3.47 3.51 -0.77
N ASP A 28 3.26 4.59 -1.51
CA ASP A 28 4.34 5.47 -1.96
C ASP A 28 4.90 6.34 -0.82
N ASP A 29 6.11 6.85 -1.01
CA ASP A 29 6.77 7.79 -0.08
C ASP A 29 5.93 9.06 0.13
N VAL A 30 5.18 9.51 -0.88
CA VAL A 30 4.30 10.69 -0.75
C VAL A 30 3.10 10.47 0.19
N ASP A 31 2.72 9.21 0.42
CA ASP A 31 1.62 8.81 1.30
C ASP A 31 2.11 8.36 2.69
N ALA A 32 3.40 8.56 3.01
CA ALA A 32 4.00 8.08 4.25
C ALA A 32 3.27 8.52 5.53
N ASN A 33 2.62 9.68 5.50
CA ASN A 33 1.81 10.20 6.60
C ASN A 33 0.57 9.35 6.92
N LEU A 34 0.05 8.57 5.95
CA LEU A 34 -1.12 7.69 6.12
C LEU A 34 -0.78 6.37 6.80
N LYS A 35 0.52 6.06 6.98
CA LYS A 35 1.00 4.79 7.51
C LYS A 35 0.30 4.38 8.81
N SER A 36 0.29 5.26 9.81
CA SER A 36 -0.27 4.94 11.14
C SER A 36 -1.76 4.62 11.08
N GLU A 37 -2.52 5.33 10.24
CA GLU A 37 -3.95 5.08 10.06
C GLU A 37 -4.21 3.75 9.33
N ILE A 38 -3.38 3.40 8.35
CA ILE A 38 -3.45 2.11 7.67
C ILE A 38 -3.11 0.97 8.64
N GLU A 39 -2.10 1.14 9.48
CA GLU A 39 -1.73 0.13 10.49
C GLU A 39 -2.83 -0.05 11.55
N ALA A 40 -3.57 1.01 11.88
CA ALA A 40 -4.73 0.94 12.77
C ALA A 40 -5.89 0.09 12.20
N LEU A 41 -5.93 -0.14 10.88
CA LEU A 41 -6.87 -1.07 10.24
C LEU A 41 -6.46 -2.55 10.37
N GLY A 42 -5.36 -2.85 11.07
CA GLY A 42 -4.85 -4.21 11.27
C GLY A 42 -3.95 -4.73 10.14
N MET A 43 -3.61 -3.87 9.17
CA MET A 43 -2.69 -4.19 8.08
C MET A 43 -1.26 -3.85 8.46
N ARG A 44 -0.27 -4.55 7.89
CA ARG A 44 1.11 -4.05 7.84
C ARG A 44 1.21 -3.00 6.74
N CYS A 45 1.73 -1.81 7.05
CA CYS A 45 1.97 -0.78 6.04
C CYS A 45 3.47 -0.65 5.73
N VAL A 46 3.84 -0.85 4.45
CA VAL A 46 5.21 -0.66 3.95
C VAL A 46 5.22 0.59 3.07
N VAL A 47 6.15 1.50 3.36
CA VAL A 47 6.34 2.74 2.61
C VAL A 47 7.62 2.60 1.78
N THR A 48 7.54 2.85 0.48
CA THR A 48 8.67 2.82 -0.46
C THR A 48 8.28 3.55 -1.74
N ASN A 49 9.25 3.91 -2.59
CA ASN A 49 8.95 4.37 -3.95
C ASN A 49 8.18 3.30 -4.75
N THR A 50 6.95 3.63 -5.17
CA THR A 50 6.07 2.78 -5.97
C THR A 50 5.95 3.23 -7.42
N ILE A 51 6.60 4.33 -7.80
CA ILE A 51 6.56 4.87 -9.17
C ILE A 51 7.44 4.02 -10.08
N MET A 52 6.80 3.15 -10.86
CA MET A 52 7.42 2.22 -11.80
C MET A 52 7.89 2.90 -13.10
N SER A 53 8.63 4.01 -12.99
CA SER A 53 9.14 4.77 -14.15
C SER A 53 10.26 4.04 -14.90
N GLU A 54 10.97 3.13 -14.23
CA GLU A 54 12.06 2.34 -14.79
C GLU A 54 11.98 0.89 -14.34
N LEU A 55 12.50 -0.03 -15.17
CA LEU A 55 12.54 -1.47 -14.87
C LEU A 55 13.23 -1.79 -13.53
N LYS A 56 14.28 -1.04 -13.18
CA LYS A 56 15.00 -1.24 -11.92
C LYS A 56 14.13 -0.93 -10.70
N ILE A 57 13.29 0.11 -10.79
CA ILE A 57 12.40 0.51 -9.70
C ILE A 57 11.28 -0.54 -9.57
N SER A 58 10.71 -0.97 -10.69
CA SER A 58 9.73 -2.06 -10.75
C SER A 58 10.24 -3.36 -10.10
N ALA A 59 11.47 -3.75 -10.43
CA ALA A 59 12.11 -4.93 -9.84
C ALA A 59 12.33 -4.76 -8.33
N ALA A 60 12.78 -3.58 -7.88
CA ALA A 60 12.95 -3.30 -6.46
C ALA A 60 11.61 -3.36 -5.70
N LEU A 61 10.55 -2.76 -6.24
CA LEU A 61 9.21 -2.81 -5.65
C LEU A 61 8.68 -4.25 -5.55
N ALA A 62 8.88 -5.07 -6.59
CA ALA A 62 8.52 -6.48 -6.55
C ALA A 62 9.27 -7.25 -5.45
N GLN A 63 10.57 -6.99 -5.28
CA GLN A 63 11.35 -7.59 -4.18
C GLN A 63 10.85 -7.12 -2.81
N THR A 64 10.50 -5.84 -2.66
CA THR A 64 9.86 -5.33 -1.43
C THR A 64 8.55 -6.03 -1.14
N ALA A 65 7.73 -6.29 -2.16
CA ALA A 65 6.47 -7.01 -2.00
C ALA A 65 6.70 -8.44 -1.49
N LEU A 66 7.63 -9.18 -2.11
CA LEU A 66 7.99 -10.53 -1.66
C LEU A 66 8.55 -10.53 -0.23
N ALA A 67 9.45 -9.60 0.10
CA ALA A 67 10.03 -9.46 1.43
C ALA A 67 9.01 -9.05 2.51
N SER A 68 7.87 -8.46 2.10
CA SER A 68 6.81 -8.02 3.03
C SER A 68 5.88 -9.15 3.47
N LEU A 69 5.94 -10.31 2.82
CA LEU A 69 5.15 -11.50 3.15
C LEU A 69 5.56 -12.02 4.54
N LYS A 70 4.58 -12.24 5.43
CA LYS A 70 4.80 -13.01 6.65
C LYS A 70 4.82 -14.49 6.29
N ILE A 71 5.98 -15.13 6.34
CA ILE A 71 6.05 -16.60 6.36
C ILE A 71 5.66 -17.01 7.79
N LYS A 72 4.51 -17.68 7.91
CA LYS A 72 4.14 -18.37 9.15
C LYS A 72 4.97 -19.64 9.31
#